data_AF-A0AA88KD07-F1
#
_entry.id   AF-A0AA88KD07-F1
#
_cell.length_a   1.000
_cell.length_b   1.000
_cell.length_c   1.000
_cell.angle_alpha   90.00
_cell.angle_beta   90.00
_cell.angle_gamma   90.00
#
_symmetry.space_group_name_H-M   'P 1'
#
loop_
_entity.id
_entity.type
_entity.pdbx_description
1 polymer ?
#
loop_
_entity_poly.entity_id
_entity_poly.type
_entity_poly.pdbx_seq_one_letter_code
_entity_poly.pdbx_strand_id
1 'polypeptide(L)'
;MASSMHTSNQSNDGTSFMKHKDASITKFWTPLFRKIQHWSGIAFSVFTSMHVATTVSAALSPQTYDQVLESTRAWYRPSKTVEGLVMMSPLIVHLLANSYFFYLNYFPPKSLMKNVETQELEKRNIQRNSNMETLVVKKPSISIWKRLHQYSGYVLSVLIPGHIYGVRFANSYQQEFAALRHFLEKGVGHFIGMSYFGILMTTGVYHMLFGLNTALGYKVKRPFLLGGIVAMLAAAYFGLLGIGGYLYPVDAMREKFHKFD
;
A
#
# COMPACT_ATOMS: atom_id res chain seq x y z
N MET A 1 -68.40 45.98 -11.05
CA MET A 1 -68.15 44.74 -11.81
C MET A 1 -66.74 44.81 -12.37
N ALA A 2 -65.76 44.21 -11.70
CA ALA A 2 -64.39 44.11 -12.18
C ALA A 2 -63.97 42.64 -11.98
N SER A 3 -63.86 41.91 -13.09
CA SER A 3 -63.55 40.48 -13.12
C SER A 3 -62.04 40.33 -13.13
N SER A 4 -61.48 39.84 -12.01
CA SER A 4 -60.06 39.56 -11.83
C SER A 4 -59.73 38.21 -12.47
N MET A 5 -59.06 38.24 -13.63
CA MET A 5 -58.64 37.08 -14.38
C MET A 5 -57.35 36.50 -13.76
N HIS A 6 -57.47 35.35 -13.10
CA HIS A 6 -56.35 34.61 -12.51
C HIS A 6 -55.67 33.76 -13.61
N THR A 7 -54.49 34.16 -14.06
CA THR A 7 -53.63 33.33 -14.92
C THR A 7 -52.78 32.40 -14.06
N SER A 8 -53.15 31.12 -14.00
CA SER A 8 -52.36 30.05 -13.40
C SER A 8 -51.22 29.66 -14.34
N ASN A 9 -50.01 30.13 -14.01
CA ASN A 9 -48.80 29.79 -14.75
C ASN A 9 -48.28 28.43 -14.26
N GLN A 10 -48.75 27.35 -14.90
CA GLN A 10 -48.32 25.98 -14.62
C GLN A 10 -46.96 25.74 -15.30
N SER A 11 -45.88 26.05 -14.60
CA SER A 11 -44.52 25.76 -15.06
C SER A 11 -44.25 24.26 -15.01
N ASN A 12 -43.90 23.74 -16.19
CA ASN A 12 -43.65 22.35 -16.52
C ASN A 12 -42.41 21.80 -15.76
N ASP A 13 -42.63 21.15 -14.61
CA ASP A 13 -41.56 20.64 -13.72
C ASP A 13 -41.07 19.22 -14.10
N GLY A 14 -40.96 18.97 -15.40
CA GLY A 14 -40.70 17.64 -15.98
C GLY A 14 -39.26 17.13 -15.92
N THR A 15 -38.32 17.86 -15.29
CA THR A 15 -36.88 17.49 -15.31
C THR A 15 -36.30 17.07 -13.96
N SER A 16 -37.13 17.00 -12.91
CA SER A 16 -36.71 16.66 -11.54
C SER A 16 -36.28 15.19 -11.35
N PHE A 17 -36.75 14.26 -12.20
CA PHE A 17 -36.67 12.83 -11.88
C PHE A 17 -35.30 12.15 -12.12
N MET A 18 -34.41 12.74 -12.93
CA MET A 18 -33.09 12.14 -13.19
C MET A 18 -31.96 12.61 -12.25
N LYS A 19 -32.18 13.64 -11.43
CA LYS A 19 -31.09 14.26 -10.64
C LYS A 19 -30.71 13.50 -9.36
N HIS A 20 -31.49 12.50 -8.95
CA HIS A 20 -31.32 11.81 -7.67
C HIS A 20 -30.47 10.54 -7.72
N LYS A 21 -30.23 9.93 -8.89
CA LYS A 21 -29.53 8.62 -8.96
C LYS A 21 -28.01 8.72 -8.79
N ASP A 22 -27.37 9.80 -9.23
CA ASP A 22 -25.90 9.88 -9.23
C ASP A 22 -25.29 10.17 -7.86
N ALA A 23 -26.04 10.83 -6.96
CA ALA A 23 -25.54 11.17 -5.63
C ALA A 23 -25.52 9.98 -4.65
N SER A 24 -26.29 8.92 -4.92
CA SER A 24 -26.35 7.74 -4.05
C SER A 24 -25.13 6.83 -4.23
N ILE A 25 -24.62 6.74 -5.46
CA ILE A 25 -23.51 5.87 -5.86
C ILE A 25 -22.24 6.28 -5.10
N THR A 26 -21.79 7.54 -5.18
CA THR A 26 -20.54 7.97 -4.53
C THR A 26 -20.58 7.86 -3.00
N LYS A 27 -21.76 8.04 -2.38
CA LYS A 27 -21.96 7.89 -0.93
C LYS A 27 -21.84 6.44 -0.48
N PHE A 28 -22.28 5.49 -1.30
CA PHE A 28 -22.23 4.06 -0.98
C PHE A 28 -20.84 3.45 -1.22
N TRP A 29 -20.19 3.78 -2.33
CA TRP A 29 -18.91 3.14 -2.71
C TRP A 29 -17.74 3.58 -1.83
N THR A 30 -17.71 4.85 -1.38
CA THR A 30 -16.57 5.39 -0.63
C THR A 30 -16.30 4.64 0.70
N PRO A 31 -17.29 4.39 1.58
CA PRO A 31 -17.09 3.60 2.79
C PRO A 31 -16.69 2.15 2.50
N LEU A 32 -17.28 1.54 1.48
CA LEU A 32 -16.98 0.16 1.09
C LEU A 32 -15.52 0.02 0.61
N PHE A 33 -15.07 0.87 -0.32
CA PHE A 33 -13.69 0.86 -0.81
C PHE A 33 -12.68 1.13 0.31
N ARG A 34 -13.01 1.99 1.28
CA ARG A 34 -12.15 2.20 2.47
C ARG A 34 -12.01 0.94 3.31
N LYS A 35 -13.12 0.22 3.56
CA LYS A 35 -13.10 -1.06 4.28
C LYS A 35 -12.30 -2.11 3.51
N ILE A 36 -12.50 -2.20 2.20
CA ILE A 36 -11.78 -3.12 1.33
C ILE A 36 -10.27 -2.82 1.33
N GLN A 37 -9.87 -1.56 1.14
CA GLN A 37 -8.47 -1.13 1.19
C GLN A 37 -7.81 -1.47 2.55
N HIS A 38 -8.56 -1.24 3.63
CA HIS A 38 -8.11 -1.49 4.99
C HIS A 38 -7.82 -2.98 5.22
N TRP A 39 -8.79 -3.85 4.94
CA TRP A 39 -8.64 -5.29 5.16
C TRP A 39 -7.64 -5.93 4.20
N SER A 40 -7.59 -5.49 2.93
CA SER A 40 -6.57 -5.94 1.98
C SER A 40 -5.16 -5.52 2.40
N GLY A 41 -5.00 -4.32 2.98
CA GLY A 41 -3.72 -3.87 3.53
C GLY A 41 -3.26 -4.69 4.74
N ILE A 42 -4.17 -5.05 5.64
CA ILE A 42 -3.87 -5.96 6.77
C ILE A 42 -3.46 -7.34 6.25
N ALA A 43 -4.25 -7.93 5.34
CA ALA A 43 -3.95 -9.23 4.76
C ALA A 43 -2.58 -9.25 4.06
N PHE A 44 -2.28 -8.23 3.24
CA PHE A 44 -0.98 -8.12 2.58
C PHE A 44 0.18 -7.89 3.57
N SER A 45 -0.07 -7.24 4.70
CA SER A 45 0.93 -7.06 5.76
C SER A 45 1.33 -8.38 6.43
N VAL A 46 0.41 -9.34 6.56
CA VAL A 46 0.73 -10.69 7.06
C VAL A 46 1.68 -11.40 6.09
N PHE A 47 1.37 -11.39 4.79
CA PHE A 47 2.26 -11.93 3.76
C PHE A 47 3.64 -11.26 3.79
N THR A 48 3.66 -9.93 3.81
CA THR A 48 4.91 -9.14 3.82
C THR A 48 5.75 -9.45 5.06
N SER A 49 5.12 -9.66 6.22
CA SER A 49 5.83 -10.03 7.46
C SER A 49 6.54 -11.38 7.34
N MET A 50 5.87 -12.41 6.80
CA MET A 50 6.49 -13.71 6.54
C MET A 50 7.62 -13.61 5.51
N HIS A 51 7.44 -12.79 4.48
CA HIS A 51 8.44 -12.56 3.45
C HIS A 51 9.70 -11.85 4.00
N VAL A 52 9.51 -10.83 4.84
CA VAL A 52 10.62 -10.15 5.53
C VAL A 52 11.31 -11.10 6.51
N ALA A 53 10.57 -11.94 7.25
CA ALA A 53 11.16 -12.93 8.15
C ALA A 53 12.05 -13.93 7.41
N THR A 54 11.64 -14.35 6.21
CA THR A 54 12.47 -15.18 5.32
C THR A 54 13.74 -14.44 4.90
N THR A 55 13.65 -13.14 4.60
CA THR A 55 14.85 -12.36 4.29
C THR A 55 15.76 -12.22 5.50
N VAL A 56 15.21 -11.96 6.69
CA VAL A 56 15.98 -11.84 7.94
C VAL A 56 16.72 -13.14 8.27
N SER A 57 16.13 -14.32 8.01
CA SER A 57 16.79 -15.59 8.32
C SER A 57 18.05 -15.86 7.50
N ALA A 58 18.23 -15.19 6.35
CA ALA A 58 19.49 -15.18 5.61
C ALA A 58 20.66 -14.58 6.41
N ALA A 59 20.40 -13.77 7.44
CA ALA A 59 21.43 -13.25 8.33
C ALA A 59 22.06 -14.33 9.21
N LEU A 60 21.39 -15.49 9.37
CA LEU A 60 21.82 -16.57 10.27
C LEU A 60 22.63 -17.65 9.55
N SER A 61 22.07 -18.19 8.45
CA SER A 61 22.78 -19.08 7.54
C SER A 61 21.97 -19.30 6.24
N PRO A 62 22.61 -19.77 5.15
CA PRO A 62 21.90 -20.25 3.97
C PRO A 62 20.87 -21.34 4.29
N GLN A 63 21.20 -22.28 5.18
CA GLN A 63 20.33 -23.39 5.57
C GLN A 63 19.09 -22.90 6.32
N THR A 64 19.25 -21.95 7.24
CA THR A 64 18.12 -21.35 7.96
C THR A 64 17.20 -20.57 7.02
N TYR A 65 17.77 -19.87 6.03
CA TYR A 65 16.98 -19.23 4.98
C TYR A 65 16.12 -20.25 4.22
N ASP A 66 16.74 -21.32 3.70
CA ASP A 66 16.04 -22.34 2.92
C ASP A 66 14.94 -23.03 3.77
N GLN A 67 15.19 -23.31 5.05
CA GLN A 67 14.20 -23.88 5.98
C GLN A 67 13.01 -22.94 6.23
N VAL A 68 13.26 -21.66 6.49
CA VAL A 68 12.19 -20.67 6.69
C VAL A 68 11.43 -20.43 5.39
N LEU A 69 12.12 -20.39 4.26
CA LEU A 69 11.51 -20.28 2.95
C LEU A 69 10.57 -21.47 2.69
N GLU A 70 11.01 -22.70 2.94
CA GLU A 70 10.19 -23.89 2.72
C GLU A 70 8.99 -23.95 3.67
N SER A 71 9.22 -23.65 4.96
CA SER A 71 8.16 -23.58 5.96
C SER A 71 7.11 -22.55 5.60
N THR A 72 7.51 -21.34 5.19
CA THR A 72 6.56 -20.28 4.82
C THR A 72 5.86 -20.57 3.50
N ARG A 73 6.54 -21.20 2.53
CA ARG A 73 5.94 -21.65 1.26
C ARG A 73 4.83 -22.66 1.47
N ALA A 74 4.94 -23.56 2.43
CA ALA A 74 3.88 -24.51 2.74
C ALA A 74 2.53 -23.80 3.04
N TRP A 75 2.58 -22.57 3.59
CA TRP A 75 1.38 -21.79 3.92
C TRP A 75 0.77 -21.06 2.72
N TYR A 76 1.56 -20.33 1.94
CA TYR A 76 1.03 -19.47 0.87
C TYR A 76 1.24 -20.02 -0.54
N ARG A 77 1.93 -21.16 -0.70
CA ARG A 77 2.27 -21.78 -1.99
C ARG A 77 1.94 -23.28 -2.09
N PRO A 78 0.79 -23.78 -1.62
CA PRO A 78 0.42 -25.17 -1.89
C PRO A 78 0.17 -25.41 -3.40
N SER A 79 -0.18 -24.35 -4.16
CA SER A 79 -0.25 -24.37 -5.62
C SER A 79 -0.01 -22.98 -6.20
N LYS A 80 0.30 -22.90 -7.51
CA LYS A 80 0.43 -21.64 -8.27
C LYS A 80 -0.81 -20.75 -8.13
N THR A 81 -1.99 -21.37 -8.19
CA THR A 81 -3.28 -20.67 -8.09
C THR A 81 -3.49 -20.09 -6.70
N VAL A 82 -3.22 -20.87 -5.65
CA VAL A 82 -3.36 -20.40 -4.26
C VAL A 82 -2.37 -19.28 -3.97
N GLU A 83 -1.14 -19.39 -4.46
CA GLU A 83 -0.15 -18.31 -4.35
C GLU A 83 -0.64 -17.00 -4.99
N GLY A 84 -1.15 -17.07 -6.23
CA GLY A 84 -1.75 -15.92 -6.89
C GLY A 84 -2.92 -15.34 -6.11
N LEU A 85 -3.83 -16.19 -5.61
CA LEU A 85 -5.00 -15.72 -4.86
C LEU A 85 -4.63 -15.11 -3.51
N VAL A 86 -3.79 -15.78 -2.71
CA VAL A 86 -3.46 -15.36 -1.34
C VAL A 86 -2.53 -14.14 -1.34
N MET A 87 -1.58 -14.07 -2.28
CA MET A 87 -0.62 -12.98 -2.34
C MET A 87 -1.08 -11.83 -3.26
N MET A 88 -1.44 -12.13 -4.50
CA MET A 88 -1.71 -11.08 -5.50
C MET A 88 -3.05 -10.42 -5.28
N SER A 89 -4.08 -11.15 -4.83
CA SER A 89 -5.41 -10.53 -4.66
C SER A 89 -5.44 -9.42 -3.62
N PRO A 90 -4.92 -9.56 -2.37
CA PRO A 90 -4.93 -8.44 -1.43
C PRO A 90 -4.05 -7.28 -1.93
N LEU A 91 -2.91 -7.58 -2.57
CA LEU A 91 -2.06 -6.54 -3.16
C LEU A 91 -2.78 -5.74 -4.24
N ILE A 92 -3.37 -6.40 -5.23
CA ILE A 92 -4.08 -5.76 -6.35
C ILE A 92 -5.25 -4.96 -5.82
N VAL A 93 -6.06 -5.54 -4.93
CA VAL A 93 -7.20 -4.85 -4.33
C VAL A 93 -6.76 -3.60 -3.56
N HIS A 94 -5.67 -3.71 -2.79
CA HIS A 94 -5.11 -2.59 -2.04
C HIS A 94 -4.63 -1.47 -2.96
N LEU A 95 -3.89 -1.81 -4.02
CA LEU A 95 -3.41 -0.86 -5.03
C LEU A 95 -4.55 -0.19 -5.78
N LEU A 96 -5.54 -0.96 -6.25
CA LEU A 96 -6.69 -0.42 -6.99
C LEU A 96 -7.52 0.52 -6.13
N ALA A 97 -7.78 0.17 -4.87
CA ALA A 97 -8.51 1.05 -3.97
C ALA A 97 -7.73 2.35 -3.70
N ASN A 98 -6.41 2.26 -3.50
CA ASN A 98 -5.57 3.44 -3.33
C ASN A 98 -5.53 4.33 -4.59
N SER A 99 -5.39 3.72 -5.78
CA SER A 99 -5.43 4.41 -7.07
C SER A 99 -6.78 5.08 -7.32
N TYR A 100 -7.88 4.44 -6.93
CA TYR A 100 -9.22 5.03 -6.98
C TYR A 100 -9.31 6.30 -6.12
N PHE A 101 -8.84 6.27 -4.87
CA PHE A 101 -8.84 7.47 -4.02
C PHE A 101 -7.88 8.54 -4.52
N PHE A 102 -6.74 8.16 -5.07
CA PHE A 102 -5.83 9.10 -5.72
C PHE A 102 -6.52 9.82 -6.88
N TYR A 103 -7.18 9.05 -7.77
CA TYR A 103 -7.93 9.59 -8.89
C TYR A 103 -9.02 10.56 -8.43
N LEU A 104 -9.81 10.20 -7.41
CA LEU A 104 -10.85 11.09 -6.87
C LEU A 104 -10.30 12.39 -6.25
N ASN A 105 -9.09 12.35 -5.69
CA ASN A 105 -8.48 13.54 -5.09
C ASN A 105 -7.88 14.50 -6.15
N TYR A 106 -7.34 13.96 -7.24
CA TYR A 106 -6.75 14.77 -8.32
C TYR A 106 -7.79 15.21 -9.37
N PHE A 107 -8.79 14.38 -9.62
CA PHE A 107 -9.85 14.61 -10.60
C PHE A 107 -11.22 14.50 -9.91
N PRO A 108 -11.55 15.43 -8.98
CA PRO A 108 -12.82 15.37 -8.26
C PRO A 108 -13.99 15.52 -9.25
N PRO A 109 -15.00 14.64 -9.19
CA PRO A 109 -16.16 14.78 -10.05
C PRO A 109 -16.89 16.09 -9.76
N LYS A 110 -17.41 16.76 -10.81
CA LYS A 110 -18.09 18.07 -10.68
C LYS A 110 -19.24 18.06 -9.65
N SER A 111 -19.92 16.93 -9.50
CA SER A 111 -20.97 16.73 -8.50
C SER A 111 -20.45 16.85 -7.05
N LEU A 112 -19.23 16.38 -6.79
CA LEU A 112 -18.58 16.51 -5.48
C LEU A 112 -18.23 17.97 -5.20
N MET A 113 -17.70 18.69 -6.20
CA MET A 113 -17.35 20.10 -6.06
C MET A 113 -18.58 20.96 -5.75
N LYS A 114 -19.71 20.72 -6.41
CA LYS A 114 -20.96 21.43 -6.12
C LYS A 114 -21.44 21.24 -4.69
N ASN A 115 -21.35 20.02 -4.15
CA ASN A 115 -21.75 19.75 -2.76
C ASN A 115 -20.81 20.42 -1.76
N VAL A 116 -19.50 20.40 -2.02
CA VAL A 116 -18.51 21.10 -1.18
C VAL A 116 -18.76 22.60 -1.21
N GLU A 117 -19.02 23.19 -2.37
CA GLU A 117 -19.34 24.62 -2.50
C GLU A 117 -20.60 25.00 -1.73
N THR A 118 -21.69 24.22 -1.85
CA THR A 118 -22.92 24.44 -1.09
C THR A 118 -22.67 24.33 0.42
N GLN A 119 -21.91 23.32 0.88
CA GLN A 119 -21.59 23.17 2.31
C GLN A 119 -20.68 24.29 2.83
N GLU A 120 -19.71 24.74 2.05
CA GLU A 120 -18.84 25.85 2.43
C GLU A 120 -19.59 27.19 2.41
N LEU A 121 -20.59 27.36 1.55
CA LEU A 121 -21.51 28.51 1.59
C LEU A 121 -22.40 28.47 2.84
N GLU A 122 -22.97 27.31 3.17
CA GLU A 122 -23.79 27.12 4.36
C GLU A 122 -22.98 27.39 5.65
N LYS A 123 -21.79 26.81 5.76
CA LYS A 123 -20.87 27.07 6.88
C LYS A 123 -20.45 28.54 6.97
N ARG A 124 -20.13 29.18 5.84
CA ARG A 124 -19.80 30.61 5.82
C ARG A 124 -20.97 31.48 6.27
N ASN A 125 -22.19 31.15 5.88
CA ASN A 125 -23.39 31.86 6.32
C ASN A 125 -23.63 31.67 7.82
N ILE A 126 -23.49 30.44 8.34
CA ILE A 126 -23.59 30.16 9.78
C ILE A 126 -22.50 30.94 10.54
N GLN A 127 -21.24 30.87 10.08
CA GLN A 127 -20.11 31.51 10.73
C GLN A 127 -20.19 33.05 10.68
N ARG A 128 -20.67 33.62 9.57
CA ARG A 128 -20.93 35.05 9.44
C ARG A 128 -22.00 35.52 10.44
N ASN A 129 -23.01 34.69 10.67
CA ASN A 129 -24.09 35.00 11.61
C ASN A 129 -23.68 34.74 13.08
N SER A 130 -22.64 33.93 13.33
CA SER A 130 -22.22 33.51 14.67
C SER A 130 -21.08 34.35 15.29
N ASN A 131 -20.88 35.59 14.84
CA ASN A 131 -20.00 36.62 15.42
C ASN A 131 -18.61 36.84 14.80
N MET A 132 -18.31 38.14 14.78
CA MET A 132 -17.11 38.88 14.44
C MET A 132 -15.95 38.63 15.42
N GLU A 133 -15.73 37.40 15.86
CA GLU A 133 -14.51 36.99 16.57
C GLU A 133 -13.54 36.38 15.56
N THR A 134 -12.36 37.00 15.44
CA THR A 134 -11.26 36.57 14.57
C THR A 134 -10.68 35.23 15.02
N LEU A 135 -11.37 34.14 14.69
CA LEU A 135 -10.83 32.79 14.84
C LEU A 135 -9.78 32.57 13.75
N VAL A 136 -8.51 32.60 14.17
CA VAL A 136 -7.38 32.20 13.33
C VAL A 136 -7.56 30.73 12.96
N VAL A 137 -8.08 30.46 11.76
CA VAL A 137 -8.24 29.10 11.22
C VAL A 137 -6.86 28.50 10.99
N LYS A 138 -6.36 27.74 11.96
CA LYS A 138 -5.12 26.99 11.83
C LYS A 138 -5.34 25.87 10.80
N LYS A 139 -4.73 26.01 9.61
CA LYS A 139 -4.78 24.95 8.59
C LYS A 139 -4.26 23.64 9.19
N PRO A 140 -4.98 22.51 9.03
CA PRO A 140 -4.51 21.24 9.55
C PRO A 140 -3.22 20.85 8.83
N SER A 141 -2.10 20.87 9.55
CA SER A 141 -0.81 20.41 9.02
C SER A 141 -0.84 18.89 8.90
N ILE A 142 -0.73 18.36 7.69
CA ILE A 142 -0.58 16.92 7.48
C ILE A 142 0.73 16.48 8.14
N SER A 143 0.63 15.49 9.03
CA SER A 143 1.79 14.88 9.68
C SER A 143 2.80 14.35 8.65
N ILE A 144 4.09 14.66 8.84
CA ILE A 144 5.19 14.20 7.99
C ILE A 144 5.19 12.67 7.83
N TRP A 145 4.82 11.92 8.87
CA TRP A 145 4.74 10.46 8.87
C TRP A 145 3.72 9.92 7.88
N LYS A 146 2.57 10.60 7.78
CA LYS A 146 1.54 10.24 6.81
C LYS A 146 2.01 10.48 5.38
N ARG A 147 2.79 11.56 5.16
CA ARG A 147 3.42 11.82 3.85
C ARG A 147 4.45 10.76 3.51
N LEU A 148 5.32 10.37 4.46
CA LEU A 148 6.28 9.29 4.25
C LEU A 148 5.60 7.97 3.92
N HIS A 149 4.48 7.64 4.58
CA HIS A 149 3.73 6.41 4.30
C HIS A 149 3.09 6.43 2.90
N GLN A 150 2.63 7.59 2.47
CA GLN A 150 2.13 7.80 1.11
C GLN A 150 3.25 7.69 0.07
N TYR A 151 4.41 8.32 0.30
CA TYR A 151 5.56 8.23 -0.59
C TYR A 151 6.11 6.81 -0.68
N SER A 152 6.21 6.09 0.44
CA SER A 152 6.63 4.69 0.41
C SER A 152 5.65 3.84 -0.41
N GLY A 153 4.34 4.09 -0.30
CA GLY A 153 3.34 3.43 -1.14
C GLY A 153 3.52 3.69 -2.64
N TYR A 154 3.88 4.92 -3.03
CA TYR A 154 4.17 5.25 -4.43
C TYR A 154 5.42 4.56 -4.96
N VAL A 155 6.50 4.56 -4.18
CA VAL A 155 7.73 3.84 -4.54
C VAL A 155 7.44 2.34 -4.68
N LEU A 156 6.71 1.75 -3.74
CA LEU A 156 6.33 0.34 -3.77
C LEU A 156 5.43 0.00 -4.97
N SER A 157 4.55 0.91 -5.40
CA SER A 157 3.70 0.71 -6.57
C SER A 157 4.50 0.49 -7.86
N VAL A 158 5.73 1.02 -7.92
CA VAL A 158 6.66 0.83 -9.04
C VAL A 158 7.56 -0.38 -8.84
N LEU A 159 8.13 -0.55 -7.63
CA LEU A 159 9.10 -1.62 -7.38
C LEU A 159 8.45 -3.01 -7.26
N ILE A 160 7.28 -3.14 -6.64
CA ILE A 160 6.65 -4.45 -6.41
C ILE A 160 6.40 -5.23 -7.71
N PRO A 161 5.84 -4.65 -8.80
CA PRO A 161 5.69 -5.36 -10.06
C PRO A 161 7.00 -5.93 -10.61
N GLY A 162 8.09 -5.15 -10.58
CA GLY A 162 9.42 -5.60 -10.99
C GLY A 162 9.96 -6.72 -10.10
N HIS A 163 9.73 -6.61 -8.78
CA HIS A 163 10.13 -7.65 -7.82
C HIS A 163 9.41 -8.96 -8.11
N ILE A 164 8.08 -8.92 -8.25
CA ILE A 164 7.25 -10.08 -8.58
C ILE A 164 7.69 -10.68 -9.92
N TYR A 165 7.92 -9.85 -10.94
CA TYR A 165 8.41 -10.31 -12.24
C TYR A 165 9.74 -11.08 -12.10
N GLY A 166 10.74 -10.49 -11.46
CA GLY A 166 12.06 -11.09 -11.31
C GLY A 166 12.06 -12.39 -10.52
N VAL A 167 11.30 -12.45 -9.40
CA VAL A 167 11.33 -13.62 -8.51
C VAL A 167 10.31 -14.71 -8.88
N ARG A 168 9.33 -14.43 -9.75
CA ARG A 168 8.28 -15.39 -10.13
C ARG A 168 8.31 -15.81 -11.58
N PHE A 169 8.57 -14.88 -12.49
CA PHE A 169 8.45 -15.12 -13.92
C PHE A 169 9.82 -15.31 -14.58
N ALA A 170 10.82 -14.50 -14.23
CA ALA A 170 12.14 -14.58 -14.85
C ALA A 170 12.95 -15.81 -14.38
N ASN A 171 12.97 -16.09 -13.07
CA ASN A 171 13.76 -17.18 -12.50
C ASN A 171 12.85 -18.26 -11.92
N SER A 172 12.24 -19.07 -12.78
CA SER A 172 11.18 -20.02 -12.41
C SER A 172 11.50 -20.82 -11.13
N TYR A 173 10.80 -20.46 -10.05
CA TYR A 173 10.61 -21.19 -8.79
C TYR A 173 11.81 -21.47 -7.87
N GLN A 174 13.04 -21.46 -8.35
CA GLN A 174 14.22 -21.68 -7.49
C GLN A 174 14.60 -20.36 -6.81
N GLN A 175 13.98 -20.10 -5.67
CA GLN A 175 14.32 -18.97 -4.78
C GLN A 175 15.12 -19.42 -3.56
N GLU A 176 15.76 -20.59 -3.66
CA GLU A 176 16.75 -21.02 -2.69
C GLU A 176 17.85 -19.97 -2.58
N PHE A 177 18.52 -19.96 -1.44
CA PHE A 177 19.55 -18.98 -1.14
C PHE A 177 20.63 -18.90 -2.24
N ALA A 178 21.07 -20.07 -2.74
CA ALA A 178 22.03 -20.17 -3.83
C ALA A 178 21.50 -19.48 -5.10
N ALA A 179 20.32 -19.86 -5.59
CA ALA A 179 19.76 -19.30 -6.82
C ALA A 179 19.60 -17.77 -6.77
N LEU A 180 19.21 -17.20 -5.62
CA LEU A 180 19.14 -15.75 -5.44
C LEU A 180 20.51 -15.08 -5.55
N ARG A 181 21.53 -15.66 -4.91
CA ARG A 181 22.90 -15.16 -4.99
C ARG A 181 23.44 -15.22 -6.42
N HIS A 182 23.24 -16.33 -7.12
CA HIS A 182 23.66 -16.46 -8.51
C HIS A 182 22.96 -15.42 -9.39
N PHE A 183 21.66 -15.20 -9.20
CA PHE A 183 20.92 -14.17 -9.94
C PHE A 183 21.44 -12.76 -9.65
N LEU A 184 21.75 -12.44 -8.39
CA LEU A 184 22.37 -11.16 -8.02
C LEU A 184 23.76 -11.00 -8.64
N GLU A 185 24.56 -12.06 -8.67
CA GLU A 185 25.93 -12.01 -9.19
C GLU A 185 25.97 -11.91 -10.72
N LYS A 186 25.27 -12.82 -11.40
CA LYS A 186 25.36 -13.01 -12.86
C LYS A 186 24.25 -12.32 -13.64
N GLY A 187 23.06 -12.18 -13.04
CA GLY A 187 21.89 -11.62 -13.72
C GLY A 187 21.82 -10.10 -13.64
N VAL A 188 21.72 -9.57 -12.42
CA VAL A 188 21.47 -8.12 -12.19
C VAL A 188 22.74 -7.34 -11.88
N GLY A 189 23.71 -8.00 -11.26
CA GLY A 189 24.88 -7.36 -10.66
C GLY A 189 24.62 -6.93 -9.21
N HIS A 190 25.62 -7.17 -8.35
CA HIS A 190 25.51 -6.95 -6.90
C HIS A 190 25.08 -5.53 -6.53
N PHE A 191 25.71 -4.50 -7.11
CA PHE A 191 25.42 -3.11 -6.73
C PHE A 191 23.97 -2.71 -7.06
N ILE A 192 23.51 -3.02 -8.27
CA ILE A 192 22.15 -2.70 -8.73
C ILE A 192 21.14 -3.50 -7.92
N GLY A 193 21.35 -4.81 -7.78
CA GLY A 193 20.45 -5.69 -7.03
C GLY A 193 20.34 -5.28 -5.56
N MET A 194 21.47 -5.05 -4.88
CA MET A 194 21.47 -4.63 -3.48
C MET A 194 20.82 -3.26 -3.28
N SER A 195 21.05 -2.30 -4.18
CA SER A 195 20.40 -0.98 -4.11
C SER A 195 18.89 -1.10 -4.29
N TYR A 196 18.45 -1.89 -5.27
CA TYR A 196 17.05 -2.18 -5.52
C TYR A 196 16.36 -2.81 -4.29
N PHE A 197 16.94 -3.88 -3.75
CA PHE A 197 16.39 -4.58 -2.59
C PHE A 197 16.45 -3.71 -1.31
N GLY A 198 17.47 -2.87 -1.16
CA GLY A 198 17.58 -1.92 -0.04
C GLY A 198 16.42 -0.90 -0.02
N ILE A 199 16.10 -0.31 -1.17
CA ILE A 199 14.97 0.63 -1.31
C ILE A 199 13.65 -0.10 -1.10
N LEU A 200 13.46 -1.26 -1.74
CA LEU A 200 12.26 -2.09 -1.60
C LEU A 200 12.02 -2.49 -0.14
N MET A 201 13.07 -2.93 0.57
CA MET A 201 12.99 -3.32 1.98
C MET A 201 12.65 -2.13 2.88
N THR A 202 13.34 -1.00 2.67
CA THR A 202 13.14 0.21 3.50
C THR A 202 11.72 0.74 3.36
N THR A 203 11.26 0.90 2.13
CA THR A 203 9.90 1.38 1.84
C THR A 203 8.84 0.36 2.25
N GLY A 204 9.09 -0.94 2.03
CA GLY A 204 8.21 -2.05 2.38
C GLY A 204 7.96 -2.16 3.88
N VAL A 205 9.02 -2.27 4.68
CA VAL A 205 8.93 -2.40 6.14
C VAL A 205 8.30 -1.16 6.76
N TYR A 206 8.70 0.04 6.34
CA TYR A 206 8.08 1.28 6.82
C TYR A 206 6.59 1.34 6.47
N HIS A 207 6.22 1.06 5.21
CA HIS A 207 4.83 1.09 4.77
C HIS A 207 3.96 0.09 5.53
N MET A 208 4.47 -1.13 5.70
CA MET A 208 3.80 -2.22 6.42
C MET A 208 3.58 -1.88 7.89
N LEU A 209 4.63 -1.57 8.65
CA LEU A 209 4.52 -1.37 10.10
C LEU A 209 3.72 -0.11 10.44
N PHE A 210 3.94 0.99 9.72
CA PHE A 210 3.15 2.21 9.92
C PHE A 210 1.68 2.02 9.51
N GLY A 211 1.46 1.35 8.37
CA GLY A 211 0.12 1.03 7.86
C GLY A 211 -0.64 0.13 8.81
N LEU A 212 0.00 -0.93 9.32
CA LEU A 212 -0.60 -1.88 10.25
C LEU A 212 -0.95 -1.23 11.59
N ASN A 213 -0.06 -0.41 12.15
CA ASN A 213 -0.35 0.36 13.36
C ASN A 213 -1.58 1.28 13.17
N THR A 214 -1.68 1.92 12.00
CA THR A 214 -2.81 2.79 11.67
C THR A 214 -4.10 2.00 11.45
N ALA A 215 -4.02 0.86 10.75
CA ALA A 215 -5.16 0.02 10.42
C ALA A 215 -5.74 -0.67 11.68
N LEU A 216 -4.91 -1.28 12.51
CA LEU A 216 -5.38 -1.95 13.73
C LEU A 216 -5.81 -0.97 14.82
N GLY A 217 -5.68 0.35 14.59
CA GLY A 217 -5.99 1.37 15.58
C GLY A 217 -5.08 1.30 16.79
N TYR A 218 -3.94 0.60 16.70
CA TYR A 218 -3.00 0.51 17.78
C TYR A 218 -2.43 1.90 18.03
N LYS A 219 -2.66 2.39 19.24
CA LYS A 219 -2.08 3.66 19.71
C LYS A 219 -0.66 3.41 20.23
N VAL A 220 0.15 2.60 19.54
CA VAL A 220 1.55 2.37 19.92
C VAL A 220 2.23 3.73 19.96
N LYS A 221 2.91 4.03 21.07
CA LYS A 221 3.62 5.31 21.18
C LYS A 221 4.70 5.35 20.10
N ARG A 222 4.83 6.51 19.46
CA ARG A 222 5.78 6.75 18.37
C ARG A 222 7.20 6.19 18.59
N PRO A 223 7.86 6.35 19.76
CA PRO A 223 9.21 5.81 19.94
C PRO A 223 9.26 4.28 19.78
N PHE A 224 8.25 3.54 20.23
CA PHE A 224 8.22 2.08 20.08
C PHE A 224 7.96 1.65 18.63
N LEU A 225 7.07 2.35 17.92
CA LEU A 225 6.83 2.08 16.49
C LEU A 225 8.11 2.32 15.66
N LEU A 226 8.80 3.43 15.91
CA LEU A 226 10.06 3.73 15.22
C LEU A 226 11.17 2.76 15.60
N GLY A 227 11.29 2.41 16.89
CA GLY A 227 12.22 1.38 17.34
C GLY A 227 11.97 0.04 16.64
N GLY A 228 10.70 -0.37 16.51
CA GLY A 228 10.32 -1.58 15.78
C GLY A 228 10.67 -1.53 14.29
N ILE A 229 10.43 -0.39 13.63
CA ILE A 229 10.83 -0.19 12.22
C ILE A 229 12.35 -0.30 12.07
N VAL A 230 13.12 0.41 12.90
CA VAL A 230 14.59 0.40 12.83
C VAL A 230 15.15 -0.98 13.11
N ALA A 231 14.65 -1.68 14.15
CA ALA A 231 15.09 -3.03 14.46
C ALA A 231 14.81 -4.01 13.30
N MET A 232 13.62 -3.93 12.70
CA MET A 232 13.26 -4.78 11.56
C MET A 232 14.11 -4.46 10.33
N LEU A 233 14.38 -3.18 10.05
CA LEU A 233 15.25 -2.78 8.94
C LEU A 233 16.69 -3.25 9.13
N ALA A 234 17.22 -3.14 10.36
CA ALA A 234 18.57 -3.62 10.66
C ALA A 234 18.66 -5.14 10.44
N ALA A 235 17.72 -5.91 10.98
CA ALA A 235 17.66 -7.35 10.79
C ALA A 235 17.54 -7.74 9.30
N ALA A 236 16.67 -7.06 8.56
CA ALA A 236 16.48 -7.32 7.14
C ALA A 236 17.71 -6.92 6.30
N TYR A 237 18.43 -5.87 6.70
CA TYR A 237 19.67 -5.46 6.06
C TYR A 237 20.77 -6.54 6.19
N PHE A 238 20.95 -7.12 7.38
CA PHE A 238 21.86 -8.27 7.54
C PHE A 238 21.41 -9.47 6.70
N GLY A 239 20.10 -9.70 6.59
CA GLY A 239 19.53 -10.68 5.68
C GLY A 239 19.95 -10.45 4.22
N LEU A 240 19.83 -9.22 3.74
CA LEU A 240 20.28 -8.82 2.40
C LEU A 240 21.79 -8.99 2.21
N LEU A 241 22.60 -8.64 3.22
CA LEU A 241 24.05 -8.88 3.17
C LEU A 241 24.38 -10.38 3.07
N GLY A 242 23.61 -11.23 3.76
CA GLY A 242 23.68 -12.68 3.62
C GLY A 242 23.43 -13.11 2.19
N ILE A 243 22.27 -12.75 1.63
CA ILE A 243 21.86 -13.09 0.25
C ILE A 243 22.87 -12.56 -0.78
N GLY A 244 23.38 -11.34 -0.58
CA GLY A 244 24.41 -10.72 -1.41
C GLY A 244 25.80 -11.36 -1.28
N GLY A 245 25.96 -12.37 -0.43
CA GLY A 245 27.21 -13.11 -0.29
C GLY A 245 28.30 -12.41 0.52
N TYR A 246 27.96 -11.34 1.25
CA TYR A 246 28.91 -10.59 2.08
C TYR A 246 29.17 -11.26 3.44
N LEU A 247 28.23 -12.07 3.92
CA LEU A 247 28.37 -12.77 5.21
C LEU A 247 28.92 -14.19 5.09
N TYR A 248 28.77 -14.84 3.93
CA TYR A 248 29.18 -16.23 3.74
C TYR A 248 30.05 -16.41 2.49
N PRO A 249 31.18 -17.12 2.60
CA PRO A 249 32.09 -17.34 1.47
C PRO A 249 31.37 -18.06 0.32
N VAL A 250 31.73 -17.71 -0.92
CA VAL A 250 31.16 -18.30 -2.15
C VAL A 250 31.40 -19.81 -2.18
N ASP A 251 32.59 -20.24 -1.76
CA ASP A 251 33.05 -21.62 -1.89
C ASP A 251 32.22 -22.61 -1.06
N ALA A 252 31.72 -22.19 0.11
CA ALA A 252 30.84 -23.00 0.95
C ALA A 252 29.48 -23.30 0.29
N MET A 253 29.15 -22.62 -0.82
CA MET A 253 27.91 -22.80 -1.55
C MET A 253 28.12 -23.35 -2.97
N ARG A 254 29.37 -23.50 -3.41
CA ARG A 254 29.74 -23.93 -4.77
C ARG A 254 29.21 -25.32 -5.12
N GLU A 255 29.18 -26.24 -4.15
CA GLU A 255 28.60 -27.57 -4.36
C GLU A 255 27.11 -27.54 -4.75
N LYS A 256 26.34 -26.57 -4.22
CA LYS A 256 24.96 -26.35 -4.67
C LYS A 256 24.89 -25.61 -6.01
N PHE A 257 25.89 -24.78 -6.33
CA PHE A 257 25.93 -23.96 -7.55
C PHE A 257 26.18 -24.73 -8.83
N HIS A 258 26.86 -25.87 -8.80
CA HIS A 258 27.08 -26.71 -9.99
C HIS A 258 25.79 -27.18 -10.68
N LYS A 259 24.62 -27.00 -10.07
CA LYS A 259 23.32 -27.25 -10.69
C LYS A 259 22.84 -26.11 -11.61
N PHE A 260 23.51 -24.96 -11.60
CA PHE A 260 23.11 -23.73 -12.29
C PHE A 260 24.10 -23.26 -13.36
N ASP A 261 25.28 -23.89 -13.44
CA ASP A 261 26.23 -23.74 -14.54
C ASP A 261 25.86 -24.71 -15.69
#